data_AF-A0A0U5FVC8-F1
#
_entry.id   AF-A0A0U5FVC8-F1
#
_cell.length_a   1.000
_cell.length_b   1.000
_cell.length_c   1.000
_cell.angle_alpha   90.00
_cell.angle_beta   90.00
_cell.angle_gamma   90.00
#
_symmetry.space_group_name_H-M   'P 1'
#
loop_
_entity.id
_entity.type
_entity.pdbx_description
1 polymer ?
#
loop_
_entity_poly.entity_id
_entity_poly.type
_entity_poly.pdbx_seq_one_letter_code
_entity_poly.pdbx_strand_id
1 'polypeptide(L)'
;MDRTSIHVRYAAPRMPECEIQKWASPETLRRMDDLRVRQMLQSDPNFVFCSNAECDAGQVHTSGTESPIMTCANCGARTCSKHRMRWHEDLSCDEFDHPEAADERDRQGAPELEAIRQKEEVILQQIQADEHLARAIRAMEEGREVEQRDIRQERGKPHREKEGASEHARREARAEQIKRRKEERQGAAEVRRSSKPCPGAGCLYRVDRISGCKHMTCPLGVDRRKDI
;
A
#
# COMPACT_ATOMS: atom_id res chain seq x y z
N MET A 1 -1.14 70.64 23.34
CA MET A 1 -1.57 70.78 21.94
C MET A 1 -3.08 70.74 21.95
N ASP A 2 -3.67 71.92 21.88
CA ASP A 2 -5.05 72.23 22.23
C ASP A 2 -5.99 71.73 21.12
N ARG A 3 -6.81 70.71 21.42
CA ARG A 3 -7.88 70.25 20.53
C ARG A 3 -9.02 71.23 20.65
N THR A 4 -9.05 72.22 19.76
CA THR A 4 -10.12 73.21 19.67
C THR A 4 -11.47 72.48 19.49
N SER A 5 -12.26 72.40 20.56
CA SER A 5 -13.63 71.89 20.51
C SER A 5 -14.48 72.82 19.66
N ILE A 6 -14.84 72.38 18.46
CA ILE A 6 -15.82 73.04 17.62
C ILE A 6 -17.20 72.76 18.23
N HIS A 7 -17.68 73.67 19.07
CA HIS A 7 -19.06 73.65 19.55
C HIS A 7 -19.98 74.27 18.49
N VAL A 8 -20.71 73.43 17.75
CA VAL A 8 -21.81 73.87 16.89
C VAL A 8 -22.98 74.27 17.78
N ARG A 9 -23.17 75.58 18.01
CA ARG A 9 -24.25 76.14 18.85
C ARG A 9 -25.62 76.27 18.16
N TYR A 10 -25.72 75.95 16.87
CA TYR A 10 -26.95 76.09 16.09
C TYR A 10 -27.25 74.78 15.36
N ALA A 11 -28.39 74.17 15.67
CA ALA A 11 -28.96 73.11 14.83
C ALA A 11 -29.49 73.77 13.55
N ALA A 12 -28.65 73.84 12.52
CA ALA A 12 -29.11 74.27 11.20
C ALA A 12 -30.20 73.30 10.71
N PRO A 13 -31.34 73.81 10.19
CA PRO A 13 -32.38 72.95 9.64
C PRO A 13 -31.83 72.12 8.48
N ARG A 14 -32.35 70.90 8.29
CA ARG A 14 -31.97 70.04 7.16
C ARG A 14 -32.20 70.80 5.85
N MET A 15 -31.13 71.01 5.08
CA MET A 15 -31.20 71.72 3.79
C MET A 15 -32.25 71.04 2.88
N PRO A 16 -33.14 71.82 2.23
CA PRO A 16 -34.12 71.27 1.31
C PRO A 16 -33.45 70.69 0.06
N GLU A 17 -34.05 69.64 -0.52
CA GLU A 17 -33.47 68.89 -1.64
C GLU A 17 -33.10 69.77 -2.83
N CYS A 18 -33.92 70.79 -3.10
CA CYS A 18 -33.72 71.72 -4.20
C CYS A 18 -32.50 72.64 -4.01
N GLU A 19 -32.04 72.88 -2.78
CA GLU A 19 -30.79 73.62 -2.51
C GLU A 19 -29.58 72.70 -2.63
N ILE A 20 -29.69 71.46 -2.16
CA ILE A 20 -28.63 70.47 -2.31
C ILE A 20 -28.35 70.24 -3.80
N GLN A 21 -29.40 70.08 -4.62
CA GLN A 21 -29.27 69.91 -6.08
C GLN A 21 -28.64 71.10 -6.80
N LYS A 22 -28.77 72.32 -6.26
CA LYS A 22 -28.20 73.53 -6.87
C LYS A 22 -26.70 73.68 -6.62
N TRP A 23 -26.22 73.22 -5.47
CA TRP A 23 -24.85 73.49 -5.02
C TRP A 23 -23.94 72.24 -4.99
N ALA A 24 -24.53 71.04 -4.95
CA ALA A 24 -23.77 69.80 -4.93
C ALA A 24 -23.29 69.41 -6.35
N SER A 25 -22.10 68.82 -6.42
CA SER A 25 -21.62 68.22 -7.67
C SER A 25 -22.45 66.97 -8.01
N PRO A 26 -22.50 66.55 -9.30
CA PRO A 26 -23.19 65.32 -9.69
C PRO A 26 -22.67 64.07 -8.95
N GLU A 27 -21.38 64.04 -8.63
CA GLU A 27 -20.76 62.96 -7.85
C GLU A 27 -21.23 62.97 -6.39
N THR A 28 -21.31 64.15 -5.77
CA THR A 28 -21.83 64.28 -4.40
C THR A 28 -23.31 63.92 -4.31
N LEU A 29 -24.12 64.26 -5.31
CA LEU A 29 -25.52 63.87 -5.36
C LEU A 29 -25.69 62.34 -5.44
N ARG A 30 -24.94 61.67 -6.32
CA ARG A 30 -24.96 60.20 -6.41
C ARG A 30 -24.56 59.55 -5.10
N ARG A 31 -23.46 60.00 -4.49
CA ARG A 31 -23.01 59.49 -3.19
C ARG A 31 -24.06 59.72 -2.09
N MET A 32 -24.75 60.85 -2.11
CA MET A 32 -25.84 61.13 -1.17
C MET A 32 -27.02 60.16 -1.38
N ASP A 33 -27.41 59.90 -2.62
CA ASP A 33 -28.48 58.96 -2.95
C ASP A 33 -28.11 57.53 -2.50
N ASP A 34 -26.88 57.08 -2.77
CA ASP A 34 -26.39 55.77 -2.34
C ASP A 34 -26.38 55.61 -0.81
N LEU A 35 -25.93 56.65 -0.09
CA LEU A 35 -25.94 56.65 1.38
C LEU A 35 -27.36 56.65 1.95
N ARG A 36 -28.31 57.34 1.31
CA ARG A 36 -29.72 57.34 1.71
C ARG A 36 -30.34 55.96 1.50
N VAL A 37 -30.13 55.34 0.34
CA VAL A 37 -30.59 53.97 0.06
C VAL A 37 -29.98 53.00 1.08
N ARG A 38 -28.67 53.11 1.34
CA ARG A 38 -27.99 52.29 2.34
C ARG A 38 -28.58 52.46 3.74
N GLN A 39 -28.85 53.70 4.17
CA GLN A 39 -29.47 53.99 5.47
C GLN A 39 -30.89 53.42 5.56
N MET A 40 -31.67 53.54 4.49
CA MET A 40 -33.03 52.99 4.42
C MET A 40 -33.00 51.45 4.53
N LEU A 41 -32.10 50.78 3.82
CA LEU A 41 -31.94 49.34 3.89
C LEU A 41 -31.43 48.88 5.27
N GLN A 42 -30.48 49.60 5.87
CA GLN A 42 -29.98 49.30 7.22
C GLN A 42 -31.02 49.43 8.34
N SER A 43 -32.15 50.08 8.05
CA SER A 43 -33.27 50.23 8.98
C SER A 43 -34.03 48.93 9.17
N ASP A 44 -33.96 47.99 8.20
CA ASP A 44 -34.49 46.64 8.37
C ASP A 44 -33.47 45.78 9.16
N PRO A 45 -33.84 45.22 10.32
CA PRO A 45 -32.94 44.36 11.10
C PRO A 45 -32.51 43.10 10.34
N ASN A 46 -33.29 42.65 9.36
CA ASN A 46 -32.97 41.47 8.56
C ASN A 46 -32.01 41.80 7.41
N PHE A 47 -31.80 43.07 7.06
CA PHE A 47 -30.91 43.41 5.95
C PHE A 47 -29.47 43.61 6.44
N VAL A 48 -28.54 42.84 5.90
CA VAL A 48 -27.11 42.87 6.26
C VAL A 48 -26.27 43.17 5.03
N PHE A 49 -25.43 44.19 5.12
CA PHE A 49 -24.43 44.50 4.09
C PHE A 49 -23.23 43.57 4.22
N CYS A 50 -22.63 43.20 3.09
CA CYS A 50 -21.36 42.50 3.09
C CYS A 50 -20.28 43.33 3.80
N SER A 51 -19.48 42.68 4.65
CA SER A 51 -18.35 43.32 5.35
C SER A 51 -17.09 43.46 4.49
N ASN A 52 -17.07 42.87 3.29
CA ASN A 52 -15.93 42.99 2.38
C ASN A 52 -15.88 44.39 1.75
N ALA A 53 -14.74 45.08 1.85
CA ALA A 53 -14.56 46.43 1.34
C ALA A 53 -14.68 46.53 -0.19
N GLU A 54 -14.47 45.42 -0.91
CA GLU A 54 -14.61 45.35 -2.37
C GLU A 54 -16.01 44.89 -2.82
N CYS A 55 -16.95 44.70 -1.89
CA CYS A 55 -18.28 44.19 -2.19
C CYS A 55 -19.38 45.03 -1.51
N ASP A 56 -20.16 45.74 -2.32
CA ASP A 56 -21.28 46.55 -1.85
C ASP A 56 -22.62 45.80 -1.79
N ALA A 57 -22.61 44.49 -2.09
CA ALA A 57 -23.80 43.67 -2.02
C ALA A 57 -24.36 43.62 -0.57
N GLY A 58 -25.68 43.69 -0.46
CA GLY A 58 -26.41 43.41 0.77
C GLY A 58 -27.51 42.40 0.51
N GLN A 59 -27.86 41.64 1.55
CA GLN A 59 -28.89 40.61 1.45
C GLN A 59 -29.74 40.56 2.71
N VAL A 60 -30.97 40.07 2.55
CA VAL A 60 -31.86 39.80 3.67
C VAL A 60 -31.46 38.47 4.29
N HIS A 61 -31.08 38.51 5.55
CA HIS A 61 -30.78 37.36 6.40
C HIS A 61 -32.03 36.96 7.18
N THR A 62 -32.76 35.98 6.65
CA THR A 62 -34.04 35.52 7.23
C THR A 62 -33.87 34.52 8.37
N SER A 63 -32.65 34.00 8.59
CA SER A 63 -32.37 32.97 9.60
C SER A 63 -32.33 33.51 11.05
N GLY A 64 -32.66 34.78 11.26
CA GLY A 64 -32.77 35.40 12.58
C GLY A 64 -31.44 35.50 13.34
N THR A 65 -31.54 35.78 14.64
CA THR A 65 -30.39 35.91 15.55
C THR A 65 -29.78 34.57 15.97
N GLU A 66 -30.47 33.46 15.72
CA GLU A 66 -30.00 32.10 16.05
C GLU A 66 -28.88 31.64 15.13
N SER A 67 -28.81 32.18 13.90
CA SER A 67 -27.73 31.94 12.96
C SER A 67 -27.07 33.27 12.60
N PRO A 68 -26.15 33.80 13.41
CA PRO A 68 -25.58 35.13 13.19
C PRO A 68 -24.62 35.21 11.98
N ILE A 69 -24.37 34.10 11.29
CA ILE A 69 -23.48 34.03 10.13
C ILE A 69 -24.27 34.33 8.86
N MET A 70 -24.00 35.48 8.24
CA MET A 70 -24.46 35.79 6.89
C MET A 70 -23.32 35.52 5.90
N THR A 71 -23.54 34.63 4.94
CA THR A 71 -22.61 34.39 3.83
C THR A 71 -23.06 35.17 2.60
N CYS A 72 -22.22 36.08 2.12
CA CYS A 72 -22.54 36.94 1.00
C CYS A 72 -22.74 36.14 -0.29
N ALA A 73 -23.90 36.27 -0.94
CA ALA A 73 -24.19 35.57 -2.20
C ALA A 73 -23.31 36.05 -3.38
N ASN A 74 -22.76 37.26 -3.31
CA ASN A 74 -21.93 37.82 -4.38
C ASN A 74 -20.46 37.39 -4.29
N CYS A 75 -19.85 37.49 -3.10
CA CYS A 75 -18.40 37.25 -2.93
C CYS A 75 -18.05 36.11 -1.95
N GLY A 76 -19.03 35.49 -1.30
CA GLY A 76 -18.82 34.40 -0.33
C GLY A 76 -18.27 34.85 1.03
N ALA A 77 -18.00 36.14 1.24
CA ALA A 77 -17.49 36.63 2.53
C ALA A 77 -18.52 36.43 3.66
N ARG A 78 -18.05 35.95 4.81
CA ARG A 78 -18.85 35.75 6.02
C ARG A 78 -18.89 37.01 6.86
N THR A 79 -20.08 37.44 7.23
CA THR A 79 -20.35 38.64 8.02
C THR A 79 -21.20 38.25 9.24
N CYS A 80 -20.85 38.77 10.40
CA CYS A 80 -21.69 38.65 11.59
C CYS A 80 -22.90 39.60 11.47
N SER A 81 -24.12 39.08 11.52
CA SER A 81 -25.35 39.86 11.42
C SER A 81 -25.60 40.74 12.64
N LYS A 82 -25.18 40.30 13.85
CA LYS A 82 -25.28 41.06 15.11
C LYS A 82 -24.31 42.24 15.14
N HIS A 83 -23.03 41.99 14.85
CA HIS A 83 -21.97 43.01 14.91
C HIS A 83 -21.75 43.80 13.61
N ARG A 84 -22.35 43.35 12.49
CA ARG A 84 -22.22 43.95 11.14
C ARG A 84 -20.75 44.13 10.71
N MET A 85 -19.91 43.16 11.05
CA MET A 85 -18.48 43.10 10.71
C MET A 85 -18.10 41.73 10.18
N ARG A 86 -16.83 41.55 9.78
CA ARG A 86 -16.31 40.25 9.38
C ARG A 86 -16.59 39.20 10.45
N TRP A 87 -17.01 38.00 10.03
CA TRP A 87 -17.34 36.90 10.94
C TRP A 87 -16.14 36.51 11.81
N HIS A 88 -16.40 36.28 13.10
CA HIS A 88 -15.45 35.77 14.08
C HIS A 88 -15.58 34.24 14.13
N GLU A 89 -14.59 33.51 13.59
CA GLU A 89 -14.70 32.08 13.31
C GLU A 89 -14.81 31.20 14.56
N ASP A 90 -14.05 31.54 15.61
CA ASP A 90 -13.88 30.71 16.80
C ASP A 90 -14.56 31.28 18.05
N LEU A 91 -15.37 32.33 17.88
CA LEU A 91 -16.06 33.01 18.96
C LEU A 91 -17.55 33.08 18.64
N SER A 92 -18.39 32.82 19.63
CA SER A 92 -19.79 33.23 19.56
C SER A 92 -19.90 34.76 19.64
N CYS A 93 -21.07 35.30 19.32
CA CYS A 93 -21.28 36.74 19.44
C CYS A 93 -21.10 37.23 20.89
N ASP A 94 -21.54 36.44 21.86
CA ASP A 94 -21.48 36.83 23.27
C ASP A 94 -20.05 36.73 23.82
N GLU A 95 -19.25 35.79 23.32
CA GLU A 95 -17.82 35.68 23.65
C GLU A 95 -16.98 36.75 22.94
N PHE A 96 -17.42 37.21 21.77
CA PHE A 96 -16.81 38.36 21.10
C PHE A 96 -17.09 39.67 21.87
N ASP A 97 -18.28 39.82 22.44
CA ASP A 97 -18.65 40.93 23.32
C ASP A 97 -17.94 40.85 24.69
N HIS A 98 -17.68 39.62 25.17
CA HIS A 98 -17.08 39.31 26.47
C HIS A 98 -15.83 38.43 26.33
N PRO A 99 -14.65 39.03 26.05
CA PRO A 99 -13.42 38.26 25.87
C PRO A 99 -13.05 37.42 27.10
N GLU A 100 -13.44 37.84 28.31
CA GLU A 100 -13.25 37.07 29.54
C GLU A 100 -13.96 35.71 29.54
N ALA A 101 -15.09 35.58 28.84
CA ALA A 101 -15.84 34.33 28.75
C ALA A 101 -15.13 33.32 27.84
N ALA A 102 -14.52 33.79 26.75
CA ALA A 102 -13.70 32.96 25.87
C ALA A 102 -12.45 32.43 26.59
N ASP A 103 -11.75 33.31 27.32
CA ASP A 103 -10.56 32.95 28.11
C ASP A 103 -10.86 31.89 29.18
N GLU A 104 -12.01 32.01 29.85
CA GLU A 104 -12.42 31.06 30.88
C GLU A 104 -12.76 29.70 30.28
N ARG A 105 -13.48 29.65 29.15
CA ARG A 105 -13.76 28.41 28.42
C ARG A 105 -12.47 27.71 28.00
N ASP A 106 -11.51 28.45 27.46
CA ASP A 106 -10.23 27.89 27.00
C ASP A 106 -9.42 27.34 28.19
N ARG A 107 -9.44 28.04 29.34
CA ARG A 107 -8.83 27.55 30.59
C ARG A 107 -9.49 26.26 31.09
N GLN A 108 -10.82 26.17 31.00
CA GLN A 108 -11.57 24.97 31.39
C GLN A 108 -11.35 23.80 30.42
N GLY A 109 -11.17 24.06 29.12
CA GLY A 109 -10.91 23.04 28.10
C GLY A 109 -9.46 22.53 28.06
N ALA A 110 -8.50 23.33 28.50
CA ALA A 110 -7.08 22.96 28.54
C ALA A 110 -6.77 21.61 29.22
N PRO A 111 -7.29 21.29 30.42
CA PRO A 111 -7.03 20.00 31.07
C PRO A 111 -7.62 18.81 30.29
N GLU A 112 -8.78 18.98 29.64
CA GLU A 112 -9.39 17.93 28.83
C GLU A 112 -8.55 17.64 27.58
N LEU A 113 -8.10 18.68 26.88
CA LEU A 113 -7.20 18.54 25.73
C LEU A 113 -5.86 17.91 26.12
N GLU A 114 -5.30 18.27 27.27
CA GLU A 114 -4.09 17.64 27.80
C GLU A 114 -4.32 16.15 28.12
N ALA A 115 -5.46 15.81 28.74
CA ALA A 115 -5.81 14.41 28.99
C ALA A 115 -5.99 13.60 27.68
N ILE A 116 -6.51 14.21 26.62
CA ILE A 116 -6.60 13.58 25.29
C ILE A 116 -5.21 13.33 24.72
N ARG A 117 -4.32 14.33 24.75
CA ARG A 117 -2.93 14.18 24.30
C ARG A 117 -2.19 13.07 25.03
N GLN A 118 -2.31 13.02 26.36
CA GLN A 118 -1.69 11.98 27.18
C GLN A 118 -2.24 10.59 26.85
N LYS A 119 -3.56 10.47 26.63
CA LYS A 119 -4.16 9.20 26.18
C LYS A 119 -3.64 8.77 24.81
N GLU A 120 -3.52 9.70 23.87
CA GLU A 120 -2.98 9.42 22.53
C GLU A 120 -1.53 8.93 22.62
N GLU A 121 -0.69 9.55 23.47
CA GLU A 121 0.68 9.11 23.71
C GLU A 121 0.75 7.68 24.27
N VAL A 122 -0.08 7.36 25.28
CA VAL A 122 -0.16 6.01 25.85
C VAL A 122 -0.60 4.99 24.80
N ILE A 123 -1.56 5.33 23.95
CA ILE A 123 -2.02 4.46 22.85
C ILE A 123 -0.87 4.19 21.88
N LEU A 124 -0.11 5.22 21.49
CA LEU A 124 1.04 5.06 20.60
C LEU A 124 2.12 4.18 21.22
N GLN A 125 2.43 4.35 22.51
CA GLN A 125 3.36 3.49 23.23
C GLN A 125 2.89 2.03 23.26
N GLN A 126 1.59 1.79 23.46
CA GLN A 126 1.01 0.44 23.44
C GLN A 126 1.13 -0.19 22.04
N ILE A 127 0.81 0.56 20.97
CA ILE A 127 0.94 0.08 19.59
C ILE A 127 2.39 -0.34 19.31
N GLN A 128 3.37 0.47 19.72
CA GLN A 128 4.77 0.13 19.54
C GLN A 128 5.15 -1.14 20.30
N ALA A 129 4.70 -1.29 21.55
CA ALA A 129 4.94 -2.50 22.35
C ALA A 129 4.32 -3.75 21.69
N ASP A 130 3.09 -3.65 21.19
CA ASP A 130 2.39 -4.74 20.51
C ASP A 130 3.08 -5.13 19.20
N GLU A 131 3.59 -4.15 18.44
CA GLU A 131 4.40 -4.44 17.26
C GLU A 131 5.70 -5.17 17.59
N HIS A 132 6.38 -4.77 18.67
CA HIS A 132 7.59 -5.46 19.13
C HIS A 132 7.28 -6.89 19.53
N LEU A 133 6.19 -7.10 20.27
CA LEU A 133 5.73 -8.44 20.64
C LEU A 133 5.38 -9.28 19.41
N ALA A 134 4.65 -8.71 18.45
CA ALA A 134 4.27 -9.40 17.21
C ALA A 134 5.51 -9.78 16.38
N ARG A 135 6.53 -8.91 16.31
CA ARG A 135 7.82 -9.22 15.67
C ARG A 135 8.51 -10.40 16.37
N ALA A 136 8.52 -10.41 17.71
CA ALA A 136 9.13 -11.50 18.49
C ALA A 136 8.41 -12.84 18.29
N ILE A 137 7.07 -12.83 18.28
CA ILE A 137 6.27 -14.04 18.02
C ILE A 137 6.59 -14.63 16.65
N ARG A 138 6.59 -13.80 15.59
CA ARG A 138 6.94 -14.25 14.23
C ARG A 138 8.34 -14.87 14.16
N ALA A 139 9.33 -14.23 14.77
CA ALA A 139 10.70 -14.77 14.79
C ALA A 139 10.79 -16.13 15.50
N MET A 140 10.02 -16.32 16.59
CA MET A 140 9.95 -17.62 17.27
C MET A 140 9.24 -18.69 16.42
N GLU A 141 8.17 -18.33 15.71
CA GLU A 141 7.47 -19.23 14.80
C GLU A 141 8.35 -19.65 13.62
N GLU A 142 9.01 -18.70 12.96
CA GLU A 142 9.97 -18.96 11.90
C GLU A 142 11.11 -19.87 12.38
N GLY A 143 11.66 -19.60 13.57
CA GLY A 143 12.67 -20.46 14.20
C GLY A 143 12.16 -21.88 14.40
N ARG A 144 10.93 -22.05 14.90
CA ARG A 144 10.28 -23.37 15.06
C ARG A 144 10.04 -24.07 13.73
N GLU A 145 9.67 -23.36 12.69
CA GLU A 145 9.45 -23.92 11.35
C GLU A 145 10.77 -24.42 10.73
N VAL A 146 11.84 -23.63 10.84
CA VAL A 146 13.18 -24.02 10.40
C VAL A 146 13.65 -25.27 11.15
N GLU A 147 13.54 -25.28 12.48
CA GLU A 147 13.92 -26.43 13.31
C GLU A 147 13.12 -27.69 12.91
N GLN A 148 11.81 -27.58 12.74
CA GLN A 148 10.98 -28.71 12.31
C GLN A 148 11.36 -29.21 10.90
N ARG A 149 11.67 -28.29 9.99
CA ARG A 149 12.11 -28.62 8.63
C ARG A 149 13.44 -29.36 8.65
N ASP A 150 14.39 -28.90 9.46
CA ASP A 150 15.70 -29.55 9.62
C ASP A 150 15.55 -30.95 10.20
N ILE A 151 14.74 -31.12 11.25
CA ILE A 151 14.41 -32.44 11.82
C ILE A 151 13.83 -33.37 10.75
N ARG A 152 12.90 -32.88 9.91
CA ARG A 152 12.31 -33.67 8.81
C ARG A 152 13.35 -34.04 7.76
N GLN A 153 14.26 -33.13 7.42
CA GLN A 153 15.31 -33.36 6.44
C GLN A 153 16.33 -34.39 6.96
N GLU A 154 16.81 -34.25 8.19
CA GLU A 154 17.73 -35.19 8.84
C GLU A 154 17.11 -36.59 8.91
N ARG A 155 15.83 -36.71 9.29
CA ARG A 155 15.10 -37.99 9.27
C ARG A 155 15.02 -38.62 7.89
N GLY A 156 14.95 -37.81 6.82
CA GLY A 156 14.87 -38.26 5.44
C GLY A 156 16.21 -38.58 4.78
N LYS A 157 17.33 -38.07 5.31
CA LYS A 157 18.68 -38.29 4.75
C LYS A 157 19.05 -39.77 4.60
N PRO A 158 18.88 -40.65 5.62
CA PRO A 158 19.29 -42.04 5.49
C PRO A 158 18.53 -42.79 4.40
N HIS A 159 17.24 -42.45 4.19
CA HIS A 159 16.45 -43.05 3.12
C HIS A 159 16.98 -42.63 1.76
N ARG A 160 17.20 -41.32 1.55
CA ARG A 160 17.75 -40.79 0.29
C ARG A 160 19.14 -41.34 -0.02
N GLU A 161 20.01 -41.45 0.98
CA GLU A 161 21.35 -42.02 0.82
C GLU A 161 21.29 -43.51 0.45
N LYS A 162 20.43 -44.29 1.11
CA LYS A 162 20.21 -45.71 0.78
C LYS A 162 19.62 -45.89 -0.62
N GLU A 163 18.65 -45.05 -1.00
CA GLU A 163 18.09 -45.06 -2.35
C GLU A 163 19.15 -44.70 -3.40
N GLY A 164 19.93 -43.65 -3.16
CA GLY A 164 21.03 -43.26 -4.04
C GLY A 164 22.09 -44.33 -4.19
N ALA A 165 22.50 -44.98 -3.09
CA ALA A 165 23.45 -46.09 -3.11
C ALA A 165 22.88 -47.31 -3.85
N SER A 166 21.60 -47.63 -3.64
CA SER A 166 20.89 -48.70 -4.36
C SER A 166 20.82 -48.42 -5.86
N GLU A 167 20.51 -47.18 -6.25
CA GLU A 167 20.48 -46.79 -7.65
C GLU A 167 21.87 -46.84 -8.30
N HIS A 168 22.91 -46.38 -7.60
CA HIS A 168 24.29 -46.48 -8.04
C HIS A 168 24.70 -47.94 -8.28
N ALA A 169 24.46 -48.82 -7.30
CA ALA A 169 24.75 -50.24 -7.41
C ALA A 169 24.01 -50.90 -8.60
N ARG A 170 22.76 -50.51 -8.87
CA ARG A 170 22.00 -50.97 -10.05
C ARG A 170 22.63 -50.50 -11.35
N ARG A 171 23.11 -49.25 -11.43
CA ARG A 171 23.79 -48.73 -12.63
C ARG A 171 25.11 -49.45 -12.90
N GLU A 172 25.91 -49.68 -11.86
CA GLU A 172 27.16 -50.44 -11.96
C GLU A 172 26.92 -51.88 -12.38
N ALA A 173 25.98 -52.59 -11.73
CA ALA A 173 25.63 -53.96 -12.09
C ALA A 173 25.16 -54.07 -13.55
N ARG A 174 24.37 -53.09 -14.03
CA ARG A 174 23.94 -53.02 -15.43
C ARG A 174 25.11 -52.78 -16.38
N ALA A 175 26.03 -51.89 -16.03
CA ALA A 175 27.23 -51.62 -16.83
C ALA A 175 28.13 -52.86 -16.93
N GLU A 176 28.34 -53.56 -15.82
CA GLU A 176 29.12 -54.80 -15.75
C GLU A 176 28.47 -55.92 -16.57
N GLN A 177 27.15 -56.09 -16.49
CA GLN A 177 26.43 -57.08 -17.28
C GLN A 177 26.53 -56.78 -18.79
N ILE A 178 26.47 -55.51 -19.19
CA ILE A 178 26.67 -55.09 -20.58
C ILE A 178 28.09 -55.42 -21.04
N LYS A 179 29.09 -55.16 -20.20
CA LYS A 179 30.50 -55.47 -20.48
C LYS A 179 30.71 -56.98 -20.64
N ARG A 180 30.26 -57.80 -19.68
CA ARG A 180 30.34 -59.26 -19.76
C ARG A 180 29.67 -59.82 -21.02
N ARG A 181 28.48 -59.30 -21.37
CA ARG A 181 27.79 -59.72 -22.61
C ARG A 181 28.57 -59.36 -23.88
N LYS A 182 29.28 -58.22 -23.89
CA LYS A 182 30.17 -57.85 -25.00
C LYS A 182 31.37 -58.80 -25.08
N GLU A 183 32.00 -59.11 -23.95
CA GLU A 183 33.14 -60.04 -23.85
C GLU A 183 32.75 -61.46 -24.24
N GLU A 184 31.63 -62.00 -23.75
CA GLU A 184 31.09 -63.30 -24.15
C GLU A 184 30.79 -63.36 -25.65
N ARG A 185 30.23 -62.29 -26.23
CA ARG A 185 29.96 -62.22 -27.67
C ARG A 185 31.26 -62.20 -28.48
N GLN A 186 32.27 -61.47 -28.02
CA GLN A 186 33.60 -61.44 -28.63
C GLN A 186 34.29 -62.80 -28.51
N GLY A 187 34.27 -63.43 -27.33
CA GLY A 187 34.81 -64.76 -27.10
C GLY A 187 34.11 -65.84 -27.93
N ALA A 188 32.77 -65.82 -28.00
CA ALA A 188 32.01 -66.75 -28.84
C ALA A 188 32.29 -66.55 -30.34
N ALA A 189 32.50 -65.31 -30.79
CA ALA A 189 32.90 -65.02 -32.16
C ALA A 189 34.30 -65.54 -32.48
N GLU A 190 35.24 -65.41 -31.53
CA GLU A 190 36.59 -65.93 -31.68
C GLU A 190 36.63 -67.46 -31.70
N VAL A 191 35.92 -68.14 -30.78
CA VAL A 191 35.77 -69.60 -30.83
C VAL A 191 35.16 -70.06 -32.15
N ARG A 192 34.15 -69.35 -32.67
CA ARG A 192 33.58 -69.66 -34.00
C ARG A 192 34.58 -69.48 -35.14
N ARG A 193 35.54 -68.56 -35.00
CA ARG A 193 36.58 -68.27 -35.99
C ARG A 193 37.71 -69.30 -35.93
N SER A 194 38.15 -69.70 -34.74
CA SER A 194 39.22 -70.69 -34.55
C SER A 194 38.74 -72.12 -34.82
N SER A 195 37.49 -72.43 -34.47
CA SER A 195 36.91 -73.78 -34.55
C SER A 195 36.07 -73.98 -35.80
N LYS A 196 36.08 -75.22 -36.31
CA LYS A 196 35.22 -75.62 -37.44
C LYS A 196 34.20 -76.66 -36.99
N PRO A 197 32.97 -76.65 -37.53
CA PRO A 197 31.99 -77.69 -37.21
C PRO A 197 32.52 -79.05 -37.68
N CYS A 198 32.21 -80.08 -36.90
CA CYS A 198 32.49 -81.45 -37.29
C CYS A 198 31.79 -81.72 -38.62
N PRO A 199 32.49 -82.34 -39.59
CA PRO A 199 31.83 -82.75 -40.79
C PRO A 199 30.70 -83.77 -40.47
N GLY A 200 30.83 -84.75 -39.57
CA GLY A 200 29.81 -85.80 -39.34
C GLY A 200 28.34 -85.34 -39.47
N ALA A 201 27.56 -85.99 -40.34
CA ALA A 201 26.16 -85.60 -40.57
C ALA A 201 25.37 -85.69 -39.26
N GLY A 202 24.75 -84.58 -38.84
CA GLY A 202 24.05 -84.50 -37.55
C GLY A 202 24.96 -84.22 -36.33
N CYS A 203 26.28 -84.12 -36.49
CA CYS A 203 27.20 -83.78 -35.40
C CYS A 203 27.36 -82.25 -35.27
N LEU A 204 26.83 -81.67 -34.17
CA LEU A 204 26.92 -80.22 -33.90
C LEU A 204 28.21 -79.80 -33.19
N TYR A 205 29.15 -80.71 -32.99
CA TYR A 205 30.38 -80.45 -32.24
C TYR A 205 31.35 -79.55 -33.03
N ARG A 206 32.01 -78.61 -32.35
CA ARG A 206 33.03 -77.72 -32.95
C ARG A 206 34.43 -78.18 -32.53
N VAL A 207 35.35 -78.21 -33.49
CA VAL A 207 36.69 -78.78 -33.31
C VAL A 207 37.74 -77.72 -33.65
N ASP A 208 38.65 -77.46 -32.71
CA ASP A 208 39.82 -76.60 -32.88
C ASP A 208 41.05 -77.43 -33.28
N ARG A 209 41.83 -76.94 -34.26
CA ARG A 209 43.06 -77.62 -34.70
C ARG A 209 44.24 -77.19 -33.81
N ILE A 210 44.72 -78.11 -32.98
CA ILE A 210 45.99 -77.95 -32.27
C ILE A 210 47.11 -78.19 -33.30
N SER A 211 48.05 -77.25 -33.41
CA SER A 211 49.03 -77.23 -34.50
C SER A 211 49.83 -78.52 -34.63
N GLY A 212 49.97 -79.03 -35.85
CA GLY A 212 50.95 -80.08 -36.19
C GLY A 212 50.39 -81.42 -36.71
N CYS A 213 49.09 -81.72 -36.59
CA CYS A 213 48.51 -82.96 -37.13
C CYS A 213 47.24 -82.68 -37.95
N LYS A 214 47.13 -83.30 -39.14
CA LYS A 214 45.97 -83.15 -40.05
C LYS A 214 44.78 -84.04 -39.68
N HIS A 215 44.95 -84.94 -38.71
CA HIS A 215 43.94 -85.90 -38.28
C HIS A 215 43.29 -85.40 -37.00
N MET A 216 42.05 -84.91 -37.09
CA MET A 216 41.23 -84.55 -35.94
C MET A 216 40.12 -85.58 -35.78
N THR A 217 40.07 -86.23 -34.63
CA THR A 217 39.03 -87.24 -34.30
C THR A 217 37.93 -86.56 -33.49
N CYS A 218 36.67 -86.79 -33.86
CA CYS A 218 35.53 -86.30 -33.09
C CYS A 218 35.37 -87.17 -31.82
N PRO A 219 35.28 -86.59 -30.61
CA PRO A 219 35.10 -87.37 -29.37
C PRO A 219 33.73 -88.07 -29.30
N LEU A 220 32.75 -87.63 -30.11
CA LEU A 220 31.46 -88.30 -30.26
C LEU A 220 31.51 -89.48 -31.25
N GLY A 221 32.67 -89.83 -31.80
CA GLY A 221 32.89 -91.05 -32.59
C GLY A 221 32.27 -91.06 -34.00
N VAL A 222 31.87 -89.91 -34.54
CA VAL A 222 31.19 -89.83 -35.86
C VAL A 222 32.22 -89.78 -36.99
N ASP A 223 32.59 -90.93 -37.55
CA ASP A 223 33.57 -91.06 -38.63
C ASP A 223 32.91 -90.94 -40.03
N ARG A 224 33.32 -89.95 -40.83
CA ARG A 224 32.78 -89.65 -42.18
C ARG A 224 33.41 -90.52 -43.29
N ARG A 225 33.79 -91.76 -43.00
CA ARG A 225 34.35 -92.70 -44.00
C ARG A 225 33.52 -93.98 -44.08
N LYS A 226 32.30 -93.85 -44.60
CA LYS A 226 31.56 -94.87 -45.35
C LYS A 226 30.29 -94.21 -45.85
N ASP A 227 30.32 -93.81 -47.11
CA ASP A 227 29.29 -94.08 -48.12
C ASP A 227 29.42 -93.05 -49.26
N ILE A 228 30.15 -93.51 -50.30
CA ILE A 228 30.24 -93.07 -51.71
C ILE A 228 30.85 -91.69 -51.96
#